data_AF-A0A9X1Y911-F1
#
_entry.id   AF-A0A9X1Y911-F1
#
_cell.length_a   1.000
_cell.length_b   1.000
_cell.length_c   1.000
_cell.angle_alpha   90.00
_cell.angle_beta   90.00
_cell.angle_gamma   90.00
#
_symmetry.space_group_name_H-M   'P 1'
#
loop_
_entity.id
_entity.type
_entity.pdbx_description
1 polymer ?
#
loop_
_entity_poly.entity_id
_entity_poly.type
_entity_poly.pdbx_seq_one_letter_code
_entity_poly.pdbx_strand_id
1 'polypeptide(L)'
;MPLHQERRRLSDAEFEHVSRSHHPAVAALDKEALVGLARQLRAYRDKVRDVHRTRRRAQRGGVEARGAAPAVVAEAGDPGTPLKKQIFSAALKRVNRHIARHQAAERKARSVSLLRGALSRRRGAAVHHPDPGQTASAGMQANESDRRTVQTDPREIGRVSQFVKDAQAQRDSRG
;
A
#
# COMPACT_ATOMS: atom_id res chain seq x y z
N MET A 1 13.01 -3.94 14.33
CA MET A 1 14.18 -4.70 14.82
C MET A 1 15.42 -4.11 14.16
N PRO A 2 16.48 -3.83 14.93
CA PRO A 2 17.77 -3.40 14.40
C PRO A 2 18.51 -4.53 13.67
N LEU A 3 19.34 -4.19 12.68
CA LEU A 3 20.12 -5.16 11.87
C LEU A 3 20.97 -6.13 12.69
N HIS A 4 21.60 -5.68 13.77
CA HIS A 4 22.44 -6.52 14.62
C HIS A 4 21.64 -7.63 15.33
N GLN A 5 20.38 -7.36 15.70
CA GLN A 5 19.51 -8.35 16.32
C GLN A 5 19.00 -9.36 15.29
N GLU A 6 18.75 -8.90 14.06
CA GLU A 6 18.36 -9.77 12.96
C GLU A 6 19.50 -10.74 12.58
N ARG A 7 20.76 -10.26 12.51
CA ARG A 7 21.94 -11.11 12.21
C ARG A 7 22.14 -12.24 13.20
N ARG A 8 21.91 -12.02 14.50
CA ARG A 8 22.04 -13.06 15.54
C ARG A 8 20.99 -14.17 15.42
N ARG A 9 19.94 -13.97 14.62
CA ARG A 9 18.77 -14.84 14.56
C ARG A 9 18.60 -15.50 13.19
N LEU A 10 19.45 -15.19 12.22
CA LEU A 10 19.34 -15.69 10.85
C LEU A 10 20.64 -16.37 10.46
N SER A 11 20.58 -17.33 9.54
CA SER A 11 21.79 -17.82 8.88
C SER A 11 22.39 -16.71 8.00
N ASP A 12 23.67 -16.82 7.63
CA ASP A 12 24.32 -15.80 6.80
C ASP A 12 23.61 -15.60 5.46
N ALA A 13 23.18 -16.70 4.82
CA ALA A 13 22.40 -16.65 3.58
C ALA A 13 21.04 -15.96 3.75
N GLU A 14 20.33 -16.24 4.86
CA GLU A 14 19.05 -15.58 5.17
C GLU A 14 19.25 -14.10 5.48
N PHE A 15 20.29 -13.78 6.24
CA PHE A 15 20.62 -12.41 6.63
C PHE A 15 21.00 -11.56 5.43
N GLU A 16 21.69 -12.11 4.43
CA GLU A 16 22.03 -11.39 3.20
C GLU A 16 20.78 -10.85 2.49
N HIS A 17 19.73 -11.66 2.40
CA HIS A 17 18.48 -11.25 1.77
C HIS A 17 17.72 -10.22 2.62
N VAL A 18 17.76 -10.39 3.95
CA VAL A 18 17.12 -9.44 4.87
C VAL A 18 17.86 -8.11 4.91
N SER A 19 19.18 -8.09 4.84
CA SER A 19 19.99 -6.86 4.83
C SER A 19 19.71 -6.02 3.58
N ARG A 20 19.55 -6.65 2.41
CA ARG A 20 19.12 -5.99 1.16
C ARG A 20 17.75 -5.30 1.27
N SER A 21 16.88 -5.73 2.19
CA SER A 21 15.58 -5.08 2.44
C SER A 21 15.65 -3.80 3.28
N HIS A 22 16.80 -3.50 3.88
CA HIS A 22 17.01 -2.29 4.68
C HIS A 22 17.51 -1.13 3.83
N HIS A 23 17.30 0.08 4.36
CA HIS A 23 17.88 1.29 3.79
C HIS A 23 19.39 1.35 4.13
N PRO A 24 20.28 1.80 3.22
CA PRO A 24 20.01 2.36 1.89
C PRO A 24 19.85 1.35 0.75
N ALA A 25 20.27 0.09 0.93
CA ALA A 25 20.33 -0.92 -0.13
C ALA A 25 19.02 -1.08 -0.91
N VAL A 26 17.88 -1.14 -0.22
CA VAL A 26 16.55 -1.31 -0.85
C VAL A 26 16.14 -0.14 -1.76
N ALA A 27 16.75 1.04 -1.60
CA ALA A 27 16.46 2.21 -2.43
C ALA A 27 17.21 2.18 -3.77
N ALA A 28 18.33 1.44 -3.85
CA ALA A 28 19.12 1.30 -5.08
C ALA A 28 18.61 0.18 -6.00
N LEU A 29 17.67 -0.65 -5.53
CA LEU A 29 17.11 -1.75 -6.31
C LEU A 29 16.06 -1.25 -7.31
N ASP A 30 16.08 -1.81 -8.51
CA ASP A 30 15.03 -1.60 -9.50
C ASP A 30 13.78 -2.44 -9.18
N LYS A 31 12.71 -2.22 -9.96
CA LYS A 31 11.44 -2.90 -9.74
C LYS A 31 11.56 -4.43 -9.87
N GLU A 32 12.35 -4.91 -10.82
CA GLU A 32 12.51 -6.34 -11.08
C GLU A 32 13.28 -7.02 -9.95
N ALA A 33 14.39 -6.42 -9.48
CA ALA A 33 15.14 -6.89 -8.34
C ALA A 33 14.30 -6.84 -7.05
N LEU A 34 13.47 -5.81 -6.86
CA LEU A 34 12.53 -5.76 -5.72
C LEU A 34 11.52 -6.92 -5.76
N VAL A 35 10.99 -7.26 -6.93
CA VAL A 35 10.07 -8.39 -7.11
C VAL A 35 10.80 -9.73 -6.87
N GLY A 36 12.02 -9.88 -7.39
CA GLY A 36 12.88 -11.04 -7.15
C GLY A 36 13.18 -11.24 -5.66
N LEU A 37 13.62 -10.18 -4.99
CA LEU A 37 13.87 -10.17 -3.54
C LEU A 37 12.59 -10.53 -2.76
N ALA A 38 11.44 -9.98 -3.15
CA ALA A 38 10.17 -10.31 -2.51
C ALA A 38 9.77 -11.79 -2.72
N ARG A 39 10.14 -12.42 -3.84
CA ARG A 39 9.91 -13.87 -4.06
C ARG A 39 10.79 -14.69 -3.13
N GLN A 40 12.08 -14.39 -3.06
CA GLN A 40 13.02 -15.09 -2.17
C GLN A 40 12.60 -14.96 -0.70
N LEU A 41 12.27 -13.75 -0.23
CA LEU A 41 11.82 -13.52 1.15
C LEU A 41 10.50 -14.24 1.48
N ARG A 42 9.59 -14.42 0.50
CA ARG A 42 8.38 -15.24 0.68
C ARG A 42 8.74 -16.71 0.86
N ALA A 43 9.65 -17.24 0.04
CA ALA A 43 10.09 -18.63 0.14
C ALA A 43 10.72 -18.92 1.52
N TYR A 44 11.61 -18.05 2.01
CA TYR A 44 12.19 -18.17 3.35
C TYR A 44 11.13 -18.10 4.46
N ARG A 45 10.21 -17.14 4.39
CA ARG A 45 9.11 -17.02 5.35
C ARG A 45 8.23 -18.27 5.37
N ASP A 46 7.89 -18.79 4.19
CA ASP A 46 6.99 -19.93 4.06
C ASP A 46 7.68 -21.21 4.56
N LYS A 47 8.98 -21.39 4.28
CA LYS A 47 9.81 -22.44 4.90
C LYS A 47 9.76 -22.38 6.43
N VAL A 48 10.00 -21.21 7.02
CA VAL A 48 9.94 -21.03 8.49
C VAL A 48 8.55 -21.30 9.04
N ARG A 49 7.50 -20.86 8.32
CA ARG A 49 6.10 -21.11 8.70
C ARG A 49 5.79 -22.60 8.70
N ASP A 50 6.25 -23.33 7.70
CA ASP A 50 5.93 -24.74 7.52
C ASP A 50 6.66 -25.58 8.57
N VAL A 51 7.94 -25.28 8.86
CA VAL A 51 8.69 -25.87 10.00
C VAL A 51 7.93 -25.64 11.32
N HIS A 52 7.50 -24.41 11.58
CA HIS A 52 6.73 -24.09 12.79
C HIS A 52 5.41 -24.85 12.87
N ARG A 53 4.69 -25.01 11.74
CA ARG A 53 3.43 -25.78 11.67
C ARG A 53 3.66 -27.26 11.94
N THR A 54 4.68 -27.86 11.33
CA THR A 54 5.04 -29.27 11.53
C THR A 54 5.39 -29.54 12.99
N ARG A 55 6.23 -28.70 13.61
CA ARG A 55 6.57 -28.81 15.04
C ARG A 55 5.32 -28.74 15.93
N ARG A 56 4.43 -27.77 15.69
CA ARG A 56 3.18 -27.65 16.45
C ARG A 56 2.26 -28.84 16.28
N ARG A 57 2.27 -29.50 15.11
CA ARG A 57 1.48 -30.71 14.86
C ARG A 57 2.06 -31.91 15.60
N ALA A 58 3.39 -32.08 15.54
CA ALA A 58 4.11 -33.13 16.28
C ALA A 58 3.90 -33.01 17.79
N GLN A 59 4.00 -31.79 18.36
CA GLN A 59 3.72 -31.53 19.77
C GLN A 59 2.29 -31.85 20.21
N ARG A 60 1.33 -31.85 19.27
CA ARG A 60 -0.07 -32.16 19.54
C ARG A 60 -0.39 -33.66 19.42
N GLY A 61 0.61 -34.52 19.24
CA GLY A 61 0.44 -35.97 19.22
C GLY A 61 -0.09 -36.54 17.89
N GLY A 62 -0.13 -35.73 16.83
CA GLY A 62 -0.63 -36.15 15.53
C GLY A 62 0.48 -36.62 14.60
N VAL A 63 0.56 -37.93 14.40
CA VAL A 63 1.35 -38.65 13.38
C VAL A 63 2.79 -38.98 13.81
N GLU A 64 3.05 -40.28 14.01
CA GLU A 64 4.39 -40.86 14.01
C GLU A 64 5.21 -40.26 12.86
N ALA A 65 6.46 -39.92 13.12
CA ALA A 65 7.39 -39.41 12.12
C ALA A 65 7.74 -40.50 11.07
N ARG A 66 6.78 -40.99 10.29
CA ARG A 66 7.03 -41.77 9.07
C ARG A 66 7.62 -40.83 8.04
N GLY A 67 8.95 -40.78 8.01
CA GLY A 67 9.74 -40.22 6.90
C GLY A 67 10.26 -38.79 7.10
N ALA A 68 10.04 -38.14 8.23
CA ALA A 68 10.70 -36.86 8.50
C ALA A 68 12.17 -37.13 8.87
N ALA A 69 13.09 -36.91 7.93
CA ALA A 69 14.52 -37.06 8.16
C ALA A 69 14.96 -36.29 9.43
N PRO A 70 15.82 -36.88 10.28
CA PRO A 70 16.25 -36.25 11.54
C PRO A 70 16.93 -34.89 11.34
N ALA A 71 17.45 -34.60 10.14
CA ALA A 71 18.03 -33.30 9.79
C ALA A 71 17.02 -32.14 9.81
N VAL A 72 15.74 -32.38 9.49
CA VAL A 72 14.71 -31.33 9.53
C VAL A 72 14.33 -30.96 10.96
N VAL A 73 14.56 -31.88 11.92
CA VAL A 73 14.30 -31.68 13.34
C VAL A 73 15.51 -31.05 14.05
N ALA A 74 16.73 -31.37 13.62
CA ALA A 74 17.96 -30.78 14.15
C ALA A 74 18.13 -29.27 13.82
N GLU A 75 17.82 -28.85 12.58
CA GLU A 75 17.72 -27.42 12.21
C GLU A 75 16.47 -26.73 12.83
N ALA A 76 15.47 -27.51 13.26
CA ALA A 76 14.27 -27.02 13.94
C ALA A 76 14.42 -26.85 15.46
N GLY A 77 15.62 -27.09 15.99
CA GLY A 77 15.98 -26.88 17.40
C GLY A 77 16.06 -25.42 17.82
N ASP A 78 15.98 -24.46 16.90
CA ASP A 78 16.13 -23.04 17.22
C ASP A 78 14.84 -22.45 17.86
N PRO A 79 14.86 -22.02 19.15
CA PRO A 79 13.75 -21.31 19.79
C PRO A 79 13.38 -19.98 19.10
N GLY A 80 14.15 -19.55 18.08
CA GLY A 80 13.92 -18.37 17.27
C GLY A 80 12.89 -18.49 16.13
N THR A 81 12.22 -19.62 15.90
CA THR A 81 11.29 -19.79 14.76
C THR A 81 10.19 -18.71 14.63
N PRO A 82 9.47 -18.30 15.70
CA PRO A 82 8.46 -17.24 15.58
C PRO A 82 9.10 -15.87 15.31
N LEU A 83 10.28 -15.60 15.87
CA LEU A 83 11.04 -14.37 15.62
C LEU A 83 11.56 -14.29 14.18
N LYS A 84 12.12 -15.38 13.64
CA LYS A 84 12.52 -15.50 12.22
C LYS A 84 11.35 -15.15 11.30
N LYS A 85 10.17 -15.71 11.56
CA LYS A 85 8.95 -15.38 10.81
C LYS A 85 8.61 -13.89 10.87
N GLN A 86 8.73 -13.27 12.05
CA GLN A 86 8.49 -11.82 12.21
C GLN A 86 9.51 -10.99 11.41
N ILE A 87 10.80 -11.37 11.43
CA ILE A 87 11.86 -10.70 10.68
C ILE A 87 11.58 -10.76 9.17
N PHE A 88 11.28 -11.94 8.62
CA PHE A 88 10.94 -12.08 7.21
C PHE A 88 9.64 -11.34 6.84
N SER A 89 8.66 -11.32 7.74
CA SER A 89 7.43 -10.56 7.53
C SER A 89 7.70 -9.05 7.50
N ALA A 90 8.58 -8.55 8.36
CA ALA A 90 9.00 -7.15 8.37
C ALA A 90 9.80 -6.78 7.12
N ALA A 91 10.74 -7.63 6.70
CA ALA A 91 11.50 -7.47 5.46
C ALA A 91 10.57 -7.39 4.24
N LEU A 92 9.59 -8.31 4.15
CA LEU A 92 8.58 -8.29 3.08
C LEU A 92 7.74 -7.00 3.09
N LYS A 93 7.33 -6.51 4.27
CA LYS A 93 6.59 -5.24 4.38
C LYS A 93 7.41 -4.07 3.82
N ARG A 94 8.72 -4.02 4.10
CA ARG A 94 9.62 -2.99 3.56
C ARG A 94 9.71 -3.09 2.04
N VAL A 95 10.03 -4.27 1.49
CA VAL A 95 10.17 -4.47 0.04
C VAL A 95 8.86 -4.17 -0.69
N ASN A 96 7.72 -4.65 -0.19
CA ASN A 96 6.41 -4.36 -0.80
C ASN A 96 6.09 -2.86 -0.82
N ARG A 97 6.51 -2.10 0.20
CA ARG A 97 6.37 -0.63 0.19
C ARG A 97 7.19 0.02 -0.92
N HIS A 98 8.38 -0.50 -1.22
CA HIS A 98 9.19 -0.01 -2.35
C HIS A 98 8.57 -0.40 -3.69
N ILE A 99 8.09 -1.63 -3.85
CA ILE A 99 7.34 -2.05 -5.05
C ILE A 99 6.13 -1.14 -5.28
N ALA A 100 5.34 -0.86 -4.23
CA ALA A 100 4.18 0.02 -4.31
C ALA A 100 4.57 1.45 -4.71
N ARG A 101 5.72 1.95 -4.24
CA ARG A 101 6.27 3.26 -4.65
C ARG A 101 6.61 3.29 -6.14
N HIS A 102 7.30 2.28 -6.67
CA HIS A 102 7.58 2.19 -8.11
C HIS A 102 6.29 2.16 -8.93
N GLN A 103 5.33 1.33 -8.55
CA GLN A 103 4.05 1.25 -9.25
C GLN A 103 3.26 2.56 -9.18
N ALA A 104 3.30 3.28 -8.05
CA ALA A 104 2.67 4.59 -7.92
C ALA A 104 3.32 5.63 -8.84
N ALA A 105 4.65 5.63 -8.94
CA ALA A 105 5.39 6.50 -9.86
C ALA A 105 5.03 6.20 -11.32
N GLU A 106 5.00 4.92 -11.72
CA GLU A 106 4.57 4.50 -13.06
C GLU A 106 3.13 4.93 -13.37
N ARG A 107 2.20 4.71 -12.44
CA ARG A 107 0.80 5.15 -12.59
C ARG A 107 0.72 6.66 -12.78
N LYS A 108 1.43 7.43 -11.96
CA LYS A 108 1.47 8.89 -12.07
C LYS A 108 2.00 9.34 -13.41
N ALA A 109 3.10 8.74 -13.90
CA ALA A 109 3.67 9.05 -15.21
C ALA A 109 2.67 8.79 -16.34
N ARG A 110 1.97 7.65 -16.32
CA ARG A 110 0.91 7.32 -17.28
C ARG A 110 -0.28 8.29 -17.21
N SER A 111 -0.74 8.65 -16.01
CA SER A 111 -1.83 9.62 -15.86
C SER A 111 -1.44 10.98 -16.43
N VAL A 112 -0.22 11.44 -16.17
CA VAL A 112 0.29 12.72 -16.70
C VAL A 112 0.35 12.71 -18.23
N SER A 113 0.81 11.61 -18.85
CA SER A 113 0.86 11.53 -20.32
C SER A 113 -0.53 11.53 -20.95
N LEU A 114 -1.48 10.78 -20.38
CA LEU A 114 -2.87 10.76 -20.83
C LEU A 114 -3.54 12.13 -20.72
N LEU A 115 -3.35 12.82 -19.59
CA LEU A 115 -3.89 14.17 -19.38
C LEU A 115 -3.29 15.19 -20.36
N ARG A 116 -1.98 15.11 -20.63
CA ARG A 116 -1.33 15.95 -21.65
C ARG A 116 -1.90 15.68 -23.04
N GLY A 117 -2.13 14.42 -23.41
CA GLY A 117 -2.76 14.05 -24.67
C GLY A 117 -4.21 14.54 -24.78
N ALA A 118 -4.99 14.42 -23.71
CA ALA A 118 -6.35 14.96 -23.66
C ALA A 118 -6.39 16.48 -23.77
N LEU A 119 -5.48 17.17 -23.09
CA LEU A 119 -5.34 18.63 -23.17
C LEU A 119 -4.96 19.08 -24.59
N SER A 120 -4.02 18.38 -25.23
CA SER A 120 -3.64 18.64 -26.63
C SER A 120 -4.84 18.50 -27.57
N ARG A 121 -5.61 17.41 -27.45
CA ARG A 121 -6.84 17.21 -28.23
C ARG A 121 -7.88 18.29 -27.97
N ARG A 122 -8.08 18.70 -26.71
CA ARG A 122 -9.01 19.78 -26.35
C ARG A 122 -8.60 21.12 -26.95
N ARG A 123 -7.30 21.41 -27.01
CA ARG A 123 -6.76 22.65 -27.61
C ARG A 123 -6.85 22.65 -29.13
N GLY A 124 -6.68 21.49 -29.76
CA GLY A 124 -6.78 21.34 -31.23
C GLY A 124 -8.20 21.10 -31.75
N ALA A 125 -9.15 20.79 -30.87
CA ALA A 125 -10.55 20.63 -31.27
C ALA A 125 -11.12 21.99 -31.67
N ALA A 126 -11.70 22.06 -32.87
CA ALA A 126 -12.49 23.21 -33.28
C ALA A 126 -13.62 23.39 -32.25
N VAL A 127 -13.77 24.64 -31.79
CA VAL A 127 -14.87 25.02 -30.92
C VAL A 127 -16.14 24.97 -31.76
N HIS A 128 -16.83 23.83 -31.76
CA HIS A 128 -18.11 23.69 -32.45
C HIS A 128 -19.17 24.38 -31.59
N HIS A 129 -19.37 25.67 -31.85
CA HIS A 129 -20.54 26.40 -31.41
C HIS A 129 -21.52 26.36 -32.58
N PRO A 130 -22.49 25.43 -32.58
CA PRO A 130 -23.54 25.50 -33.59
C PRO A 130 -24.17 26.89 -33.47
N ASP A 131 -24.36 27.55 -34.61
CA ASP A 131 -25.07 28.82 -34.68
C ASP A 131 -26.42 28.63 -33.95
N PRO A 132 -26.83 29.54 -33.04
CA PRO A 132 -28.08 29.41 -32.29
C PRO A 132 -29.34 29.21 -33.16
N GLY A 133 -29.23 29.33 -34.48
CA GLY A 133 -30.33 29.15 -35.41
C GLY A 133 -31.36 30.28 -35.26
N GLN A 134 -32.42 30.23 -36.07
CA GLN A 134 -33.50 31.20 -35.93
C GLN A 134 -34.34 30.85 -34.70
N THR A 135 -34.10 31.54 -33.59
CA THR A 135 -35.02 31.51 -32.44
C THR A 135 -36.14 32.52 -32.71
N ALA A 136 -37.40 32.06 -32.73
CA ALA A 136 -38.56 32.97 -32.71
C ALA A 136 -38.42 33.89 -31.49
N SER A 137 -38.59 35.19 -31.71
CA SER A 137 -38.33 36.26 -30.74
C SER A 137 -39.13 36.09 -29.43
N ALA A 138 -38.58 35.34 -28.50
CA ALA A 138 -38.81 35.38 -27.07
C ALA A 138 -37.54 34.80 -26.46
N GLY A 139 -36.77 35.65 -25.78
CA GLY A 139 -35.49 35.24 -25.19
C GLY A 139 -35.61 34.02 -24.28
N MET A 140 -34.47 33.42 -23.97
CA MET A 140 -34.35 32.23 -23.12
C MET A 140 -35.04 32.47 -21.77
N GLN A 141 -36.19 31.82 -21.53
CA GLN A 141 -36.85 31.84 -20.22
C GLN A 141 -35.99 31.07 -19.23
N ALA A 142 -35.76 31.62 -18.04
CA ALA A 142 -35.03 30.95 -16.99
C ALA A 142 -35.77 29.65 -16.62
N ASN A 143 -35.09 28.51 -16.76
CA ASN A 143 -35.62 27.24 -16.33
C ASN A 143 -35.35 27.11 -14.82
N GLU A 144 -36.26 27.65 -14.01
CA GLU A 144 -36.16 27.54 -12.56
C GLU A 144 -36.21 26.06 -12.16
N SER A 145 -35.28 25.65 -11.31
CA SER A 145 -35.24 24.28 -10.82
C SER A 145 -36.38 24.06 -9.83
N ASP A 146 -37.40 23.28 -10.20
CA ASP A 146 -38.49 22.78 -9.32
C ASP A 146 -38.00 21.92 -8.13
N ARG A 147 -36.70 21.64 -8.04
CA ARG A 147 -36.13 20.95 -6.88
C ARG A 147 -36.27 21.85 -5.66
N ARG A 148 -36.96 21.32 -4.64
CA ARG A 148 -36.99 21.87 -3.28
C ARG A 148 -35.57 22.19 -2.82
N THR A 149 -35.23 23.48 -2.81
CA THR A 149 -34.05 23.96 -2.10
C THR A 149 -34.35 23.80 -0.62
N VAL A 150 -33.63 22.90 0.04
CA VAL A 150 -33.66 22.84 1.50
C VAL A 150 -33.00 24.12 1.99
N GLN A 151 -33.80 25.11 2.35
CA GLN A 151 -33.33 26.34 2.96
C GLN A 151 -32.87 25.99 4.38
N THR A 152 -31.58 25.68 4.54
CA THR A 152 -31.00 25.38 5.85
C THR A 152 -31.08 26.63 6.72
N ASP A 153 -31.46 26.48 7.99
CA ASP A 153 -31.53 27.60 8.93
C ASP A 153 -30.14 28.27 9.02
N PRO A 154 -30.02 29.59 8.77
CA PRO A 154 -28.75 30.30 8.91
C PRO A 154 -28.05 30.10 10.26
N ARG A 155 -28.81 29.83 11.33
CA ARG A 155 -28.27 29.54 12.67
C ARG A 155 -27.52 28.21 12.73
N GLU A 156 -27.97 27.22 11.95
CA GLU A 156 -27.32 25.92 11.86
C GLU A 156 -25.97 26.02 11.14
N ILE A 157 -25.89 26.84 10.09
CA ILE A 157 -24.66 27.13 9.36
C ILE A 157 -23.62 27.77 10.30
N GLY A 158 -24.03 28.79 11.06
CA GLY A 158 -23.15 29.44 12.04
C GLY A 158 -22.67 28.49 13.13
N ARG A 159 -23.56 27.65 13.67
CA ARG A 159 -23.23 26.65 14.69
C ARG A 159 -22.21 25.64 14.19
N VAL A 160 -22.41 25.06 13.00
CA VAL A 160 -21.48 24.09 12.41
C VAL A 160 -20.12 24.75 12.12
N SER A 161 -20.13 25.98 11.61
CA SER A 161 -18.90 26.73 11.34
C SER A 161 -18.07 26.96 12.62
N GLN A 162 -18.70 27.40 13.72
CA GLN A 162 -18.00 27.58 14.99
C GLN A 162 -17.52 26.26 15.58
N PHE A 163 -18.35 25.21 15.54
CA PHE A 163 -17.96 23.89 16.02
C PHE A 163 -16.71 23.35 15.32
N VAL A 164 -16.63 23.49 13.98
CA VAL A 164 -15.45 23.08 13.20
C VAL A 164 -14.23 23.93 13.55
N LYS A 165 -14.42 25.24 13.73
CA LYS A 165 -13.35 26.17 14.10
C LYS A 165 -12.76 25.83 15.48
N ASP A 166 -13.61 25.58 16.47
CA ASP A 166 -13.21 25.23 17.83
C ASP A 166 -12.49 23.87 17.86
N ALA A 167 -13.01 22.88 17.12
CA ALA A 167 -12.38 21.57 17.01
C ALA A 167 -11.00 21.63 16.34
N GLN A 168 -10.82 22.51 15.35
CA GLN A 168 -9.53 22.72 14.71
C GLN A 168 -8.52 23.40 15.64
N ALA A 169 -8.93 24.46 16.36
CA ALA A 169 -8.09 25.12 17.36
C ALA A 169 -7.64 24.15 18.47
N GLN A 170 -8.52 23.24 18.89
CA GLN A 170 -8.18 22.23 19.88
C GLN A 170 -7.21 21.16 19.34
N ARG A 171 -7.24 20.87 18.04
CA ARG A 171 -6.28 19.98 17.40
C ARG A 171 -4.91 20.65 17.25
N ASP A 172 -4.90 21.92 16.86
CA ASP A 172 -3.68 22.70 16.64
C ASP A 172 -2.93 23.00 17.95
N SER A 173 -3.65 23.16 19.08
CA SER A 173 -3.03 23.30 20.42
C SER A 173 -2.44 22.01 20.99
N ARG A 174 -2.68 20.86 20.34
CA ARG A 174 -2.09 19.55 20.70
C ARG A 174 -0.92 19.15 19.82
N GLY A 175 -0.65 19.92 18.76
CA GLY A 175 0.50 19.73 17.86
C GLY A 175 1.67 20.60 18.28
#